data_AF-A0A524IJR0-F1
#
_entry.id   AF-A0A524IJR0-F1
#
_cell.length_a   1.000
_cell.length_b   1.000
_cell.length_c   1.000
_cell.angle_alpha   90.00
_cell.angle_beta   90.00
_cell.angle_gamma   90.00
#
_symmetry.space_group_name_H-M   'P 1'
#
loop_
_entity.id
_entity.type
_entity.pdbx_description
1 polymer ?
#
loop_
_entity_poly.entity_id
_entity_poly.type
_entity_poly.pdbx_seq_one_letter_code
_entity_poly.pdbx_strand_id
1 'polypeptide(L)'
;MNKLFSFFKSVKLAIVLISIITATSILATLVPQNKDMAFYYHTYSPFFNWLIINTRFYKFFTSILFFIPAGLFFINLSTCTVDRLVRQLKKKGKKKFGPDILHVGLLVLLIGAVFTFAGKREGYMTLASGDKMGLPGGYLLTLKSFTFLTYENGSPKDWISTVDVEKEGKKLSMLFP
;
A
#
# COMPACT_ATOMS: atom_id res chain seq x y z
N MET A 1 5.63 14.33 34.06
CA MET A 1 5.17 13.78 32.77
C MET A 1 3.69 14.07 32.63
N ASN A 2 3.27 14.72 31.55
CA ASN A 2 1.87 15.08 31.32
C ASN A 2 1.01 13.81 31.20
N LYS A 3 -0.20 13.80 31.78
CA LYS A 3 -1.12 12.62 31.78
C LYS A 3 -1.33 12.03 30.38
N LEU A 4 -1.32 12.88 29.35
CA LEU A 4 -1.44 12.50 27.95
C LEU A 4 -0.28 11.58 27.48
N PHE A 5 0.96 11.87 27.88
CA PHE A 5 2.12 11.07 27.52
C PHE A 5 2.09 9.68 28.17
N SER A 6 1.61 9.59 29.41
CA SER A 6 1.40 8.28 30.06
C SER A 6 0.28 7.45 29.43
N PHE A 7 -0.75 8.09 28.88
CA PHE A 7 -1.82 7.41 28.15
C PHE A 7 -1.30 6.76 26.87
N PHE A 8 -0.60 7.54 26.03
CA PHE A 8 -0.01 7.03 24.78
C PHE A 8 1.11 6.01 25.01
N LYS A 9 1.73 5.95 26.20
CA LYS A 9 2.72 4.93 26.56
C LYS A 9 2.10 3.57 26.95
N SER A 10 0.77 3.44 27.00
CA SER A 10 0.11 2.23 27.51
C SER A 10 0.31 1.00 26.60
N VAL A 11 0.76 -0.11 27.19
CA VAL A 11 0.84 -1.41 26.49
C VAL A 11 -0.55 -1.98 26.19
N LYS A 12 -1.54 -1.73 27.07
CA LYS A 12 -2.93 -2.15 26.84
C LYS A 12 -3.51 -1.49 25.59
N LEU A 13 -3.21 -0.20 25.41
CA LEU A 13 -3.59 0.54 24.20
C LEU A 13 -2.95 -0.09 22.96
N ALA A 14 -1.65 -0.40 23.02
CA ALA A 14 -0.93 -1.02 21.91
C ALA A 14 -1.56 -2.36 21.48
N ILE A 15 -1.87 -3.24 22.44
CA ILE A 15 -2.49 -4.54 22.18
C ILE A 15 -3.86 -4.38 21.51
N VAL A 16 -4.70 -3.48 22.03
CA VAL A 16 -6.02 -3.21 21.44
C VAL A 16 -5.90 -2.67 20.02
N LEU A 17 -4.99 -1.72 19.78
CA LEU A 17 -4.76 -1.15 18.44
C LEU A 17 -4.28 -2.20 17.45
N ILE A 18 -3.27 -3.02 17.82
CA ILE A 18 -2.77 -4.09 16.95
C ILE A 18 -3.88 -5.09 16.63
N SER A 19 -4.69 -5.50 17.62
CA SER A 19 -5.80 -6.42 17.39
C SER A 19 -6.83 -5.85 16.42
N ILE A 20 -7.21 -4.57 16.56
CA ILE A 20 -8.16 -3.91 15.66
C ILE A 20 -7.60 -3.82 14.24
N ILE A 21 -6.36 -3.34 14.08
CA ILE A 21 -5.71 -3.21 12.77
C ILE A 21 -5.61 -4.58 12.09
N THR A 22 -5.21 -5.61 12.83
CA THR A 22 -5.02 -6.97 12.30
C THR A 22 -6.35 -7.57 11.86
N ALA A 23 -7.36 -7.56 12.73
CA ALA A 23 -8.67 -8.12 12.42
C ALA A 23 -9.33 -7.43 11.21
N THR A 24 -9.28 -6.09 11.18
CA THR A 24 -9.86 -5.33 10.06
C THR A 24 -9.08 -5.49 8.76
N SER A 25 -7.74 -5.61 8.82
CA SER A 25 -6.91 -5.87 7.64
C SER A 25 -7.18 -7.26 7.03
N ILE A 26 -7.39 -8.28 7.88
CA ILE A 26 -7.78 -9.62 7.43
C ILE A 26 -9.12 -9.55 6.69
N LEU A 27 -10.13 -8.90 7.28
CA LEU A 27 -11.43 -8.72 6.64
C LEU A 27 -11.34 -7.92 5.32
N ALA A 28 -10.51 -6.88 5.29
CA ALA A 28 -10.30 -6.06 4.09
C ALA A 28 -9.65 -6.84 2.95
N THR A 29 -8.81 -7.82 3.26
CA THR A 29 -8.14 -8.66 2.26
C THR A 29 -9.10 -9.61 1.54
N LEU A 30 -10.26 -9.92 2.13
CA LEU A 30 -11.30 -10.74 1.47
C LEU A 30 -11.97 -10.01 0.30
N VAL A 31 -11.91 -8.68 0.27
CA VAL A 31 -12.50 -7.84 -0.79
C VAL A 31 -11.38 -7.34 -1.70
N PRO A 32 -11.41 -7.61 -3.02
CA PRO A 32 -10.46 -7.05 -3.97
C PRO A 32 -10.42 -5.53 -3.83
N GLN A 33 -9.23 -4.96 -3.64
CA GLN A 33 -9.05 -3.52 -3.38
C GLN A 33 -8.82 -2.75 -4.68
N ASN A 34 -9.28 -1.49 -4.74
CA ASN A 34 -9.07 -0.55 -5.85
C ASN A 34 -9.46 -1.08 -7.24
N LYS A 35 -10.46 -1.96 -7.35
CA LYS A 35 -11.04 -2.35 -8.65
C LYS A 35 -11.99 -1.26 -9.16
N ASP A 36 -12.39 -1.41 -10.41
CA ASP A 36 -13.40 -0.56 -11.01
C ASP A 36 -14.76 -0.72 -10.30
N MET A 37 -15.59 0.32 -10.30
CA MET A 37 -16.89 0.29 -9.63
C MET A 37 -17.81 -0.79 -10.22
N ALA A 38 -17.81 -0.96 -11.55
CA ALA A 38 -18.64 -1.96 -12.21
C ALA A 38 -18.33 -3.38 -11.73
N PHE A 39 -17.06 -3.68 -11.44
CA PHE A 39 -16.66 -4.97 -10.88
C PHE A 39 -17.43 -5.29 -9.60
N TYR A 40 -17.58 -4.33 -8.68
CA TYR A 40 -18.27 -4.57 -7.42
C TYR A 40 -19.77 -4.76 -7.60
N TYR A 41 -20.40 -3.98 -8.50
CA TYR A 41 -21.82 -4.11 -8.82
C TYR A 41 -22.17 -5.48 -9.44
N HIS A 42 -21.29 -6.03 -10.27
CA HIS A 42 -21.53 -7.31 -10.95
C HIS A 42 -21.08 -8.53 -10.14
N THR A 43 -20.11 -8.38 -9.23
CA THR A 43 -19.53 -9.50 -8.47
C THR A 43 -20.28 -9.78 -7.17
N TYR A 44 -20.78 -8.75 -6.49
CA TYR A 44 -21.36 -8.87 -5.16
C TYR A 44 -22.88 -8.73 -5.17
N SER A 45 -23.55 -9.49 -4.29
CA SER A 45 -24.99 -9.36 -4.03
C SER A 45 -25.33 -7.93 -3.55
N PRO A 46 -26.55 -7.40 -3.82
CA PRO A 46 -26.91 -6.00 -3.51
C PRO A 46 -26.59 -5.54 -2.09
N PHE A 47 -26.77 -6.41 -1.10
CA PHE A 47 -26.46 -6.11 0.30
C PHE A 47 -24.95 -5.86 0.53
N PHE A 48 -24.09 -6.75 0.05
CA PHE A 48 -22.64 -6.61 0.21
C PHE A 48 -22.09 -5.46 -0.61
N ASN A 49 -22.62 -5.27 -1.82
CA ASN A 49 -22.27 -4.13 -2.66
C ASN A 49 -22.56 -2.79 -1.95
N TRP A 50 -23.77 -2.65 -1.38
CA TRP A 50 -24.13 -1.46 -0.60
C TRP A 50 -23.17 -1.23 0.57
N LEU A 51 -22.85 -2.28 1.33
CA LEU A 51 -21.95 -2.19 2.48
C LEU A 51 -20.53 -1.78 2.05
N ILE A 52 -19.97 -2.42 1.03
CA ILE A 52 -18.61 -2.17 0.53
C ILE A 52 -18.47 -0.74 0.01
N ILE A 53 -19.43 -0.27 -0.80
CA ILE A 53 -19.37 1.05 -1.42
C ILE A 53 -19.59 2.16 -0.37
N ASN A 54 -20.64 2.04 0.46
CA ASN A 54 -21.00 3.08 1.42
C ASN A 54 -19.92 3.27 2.50
N THR A 55 -19.34 2.17 3.00
CA THR A 55 -18.24 2.21 3.98
C THR A 55 -16.87 2.50 3.35
N ARG A 56 -16.79 2.57 2.01
CA ARG A 56 -15.55 2.67 1.22
C ARG A 56 -14.54 1.56 1.51
N PHE A 57 -15.04 0.36 1.83
CA PHE A 57 -14.21 -0.81 2.16
C PHE A 57 -13.39 -1.33 0.97
N TYR A 58 -13.78 -1.00 -0.26
CA TYR A 58 -13.01 -1.26 -1.48
C TYR A 58 -11.71 -0.45 -1.59
N LYS A 59 -11.51 0.56 -0.72
CA LYS A 59 -10.30 1.38 -0.58
C LYS A 59 -9.81 1.43 0.87
N PHE A 60 -9.92 0.30 1.58
CA PHE A 60 -9.72 0.23 3.04
C PHE A 60 -8.35 0.75 3.48
N PHE A 61 -7.27 0.31 2.84
CA PHE A 61 -5.89 0.70 3.22
C PHE A 61 -5.56 2.18 3.02
N THR A 62 -6.40 2.90 2.27
CA THR A 62 -6.31 4.36 2.10
C THR A 62 -7.38 5.12 2.89
N SER A 63 -8.27 4.39 3.56
CA SER A 63 -9.39 4.95 4.32
C SER A 63 -8.94 5.42 5.70
N ILE A 64 -9.71 6.35 6.25
CA ILE A 64 -9.48 6.88 7.60
C ILE A 64 -9.60 5.78 8.66
N LEU A 65 -10.40 4.75 8.40
CA LEU A 65 -10.58 3.59 9.28
C LEU A 65 -9.29 2.79 9.48
N PHE A 66 -8.38 2.82 8.50
CA PHE A 66 -7.06 2.22 8.62
C PHE A 66 -6.05 3.21 9.20
N PHE A 67 -6.04 4.46 8.71
CA PHE A 67 -5.04 5.45 9.10
C PHE A 67 -5.16 5.92 10.55
N ILE A 68 -6.36 6.04 11.11
CA ILE A 68 -6.53 6.45 12.53
C ILE A 68 -5.90 5.44 13.49
N PRO A 69 -6.27 4.16 13.49
CA PRO A 69 -5.67 3.20 14.42
C PRO A 69 -4.18 3.00 14.13
N ALA A 70 -3.74 2.99 12.86
CA ALA A 70 -2.32 2.91 12.51
C ALA A 70 -1.52 4.13 13.02
N GLY A 71 -2.07 5.34 12.89
CA GLY A 71 -1.46 6.57 13.40
C GLY A 71 -1.37 6.60 14.92
N LEU A 72 -2.44 6.17 15.61
CA LEU A 72 -2.42 6.01 17.07
C LEU A 72 -1.37 4.99 17.52
N PHE A 73 -1.23 3.89 16.79
CA PHE A 73 -0.20 2.88 17.06
C PHE A 73 1.21 3.45 16.85
N PHE A 74 1.41 4.24 15.78
CA PHE A 74 2.68 4.93 15.52
C PHE A 74 3.06 5.89 16.67
N ILE A 75 2.10 6.68 17.17
CA ILE A 75 2.33 7.60 18.31
C ILE A 75 2.66 6.81 19.57
N ASN A 76 1.94 5.72 19.83
CA ASN A 76 2.20 4.84 20.98
C ASN A 76 3.61 4.25 20.94
N LEU A 77 3.99 3.66 19.80
CA LEU A 77 5.32 3.08 19.59
C LEU A 77 6.42 4.15 19.70
N SER A 78 6.22 5.33 19.10
CA SER A 78 7.16 6.45 19.16
C SER A 78 7.41 6.88 20.61
N THR A 79 6.33 7.07 21.38
CA THR A 79 6.38 7.45 22.79
C THR A 79 7.15 6.42 23.62
N CYS A 80 6.85 5.13 23.41
CA CYS A 80 7.55 4.03 24.08
C CYS A 80 9.04 3.98 23.72
N THR A 81 9.37 4.22 22.45
CA THR A 81 10.75 4.20 21.93
C THR A 81 11.58 5.32 22.52
N VAL A 82 11.09 6.56 22.46
CA VAL A 82 11.80 7.73 23.00
C VAL A 82 12.07 7.56 24.49
N ASP A 83 11.04 7.21 25.25
CA ASP A 83 11.12 7.09 26.70
C ASP A 83 12.07 5.95 27.14
N ARG A 84 12.11 4.86 26.38
CA ARG A 84 13.03 3.75 26.65
C ARG A 84 14.47 4.06 26.23
N LEU A 85 14.66 4.65 25.05
CA LEU A 85 15.97 5.03 24.53
C LEU A 85 16.66 6.05 25.45
N VAL A 86 15.94 7.10 25.87
CA VAL A 86 16.45 8.11 26.81
C VAL A 86 16.87 7.46 28.14
N ARG A 87 16.08 6.52 28.67
CA ARG A 87 16.46 5.79 29.90
C ARG A 87 17.70 4.92 29.73
N GLN A 88 17.86 4.23 28.59
CA GLN A 88 19.05 3.42 28.31
C GLN A 88 20.30 4.28 28.12
N LEU A 89 20.19 5.43 27.47
CA LEU A 89 21.31 6.35 27.26
C LEU A 89 21.83 6.95 28.57
N LYS A 90 20.92 7.29 29.50
CA LYS A 90 21.26 7.83 30.83
C LYS A 90 21.84 6.78 31.79
N LYS A 91 21.75 5.49 31.48
CA LYS A 91 22.23 4.41 32.36
C LYS A 91 23.76 4.30 32.29
N LYS A 92 24.45 4.36 33.44
CA LYS A 92 25.92 4.27 33.57
C LYS A 92 26.49 2.83 33.52
N GLY A 93 25.65 1.80 33.38
CA GLY A 93 26.06 0.39 33.36
C GLY A 93 25.86 -0.29 32.01
N LYS A 94 25.90 -1.63 31.97
CA LYS A 94 25.62 -2.42 30.75
C LYS A 94 24.25 -2.07 30.16
N LYS A 95 24.25 -1.57 28.93
CA LYS A 95 23.07 -1.14 28.19
C LYS A 95 22.47 -2.33 27.44
N LYS A 96 21.14 -2.45 27.43
CA LYS A 96 20.42 -3.54 26.73
C LYS A 96 19.52 -2.94 25.66
N PHE A 97 20.05 -2.83 24.44
CA PHE A 97 19.38 -2.20 23.31
C PHE A 97 18.52 -3.15 22.47
N GLY A 98 18.48 -4.47 22.76
CA GLY A 98 17.81 -5.45 21.89
C GLY A 98 16.38 -5.05 21.49
N PRO A 99 15.46 -4.82 22.43
CA PRO A 99 14.12 -4.38 22.07
C PRO A 99 14.03 -2.93 21.57
N ASP A 100 15.01 -2.08 21.90
CA ASP A 100 15.08 -0.71 21.37
C ASP A 100 15.35 -0.73 19.86
N ILE A 101 16.22 -1.63 19.38
CA ILE A 101 16.49 -1.84 17.95
C ILE A 101 15.21 -2.26 17.22
N LEU A 102 14.42 -3.17 17.79
CA LEU A 102 13.16 -3.61 17.17
C LEU A 102 12.15 -2.47 17.03
N HIS A 103 11.99 -1.66 18.09
CA HIS A 103 11.06 -0.54 18.05
C HIS A 103 11.51 0.56 17.09
N VAL A 104 12.80 0.92 17.10
CA VAL A 104 13.37 1.89 16.15
C VAL A 104 13.27 1.37 14.72
N GLY A 105 13.59 0.10 14.49
CA GLY A 105 13.47 -0.54 13.18
C GLY A 105 12.04 -0.50 12.65
N LEU A 106 11.06 -0.82 13.50
CA LEU A 106 9.65 -0.73 13.14
C LEU A 106 9.21 0.72 12.84
N LEU A 107 9.68 1.70 13.61
CA LEU A 107 9.40 3.11 13.32
C LEU A 107 10.00 3.56 11.98
N VAL A 108 11.23 3.15 11.67
CA VAL A 108 11.89 3.44 10.39
C VAL A 108 11.09 2.84 9.23
N LEU A 109 10.64 1.59 9.35
CA LEU A 109 9.77 0.96 8.34
C LEU A 109 8.46 1.72 8.16
N LEU A 110 7.80 2.13 9.24
CA LEU A 110 6.55 2.88 9.18
C LEU A 110 6.75 4.25 8.51
N ILE A 111 7.82 4.97 8.86
CA ILE A 111 8.15 6.25 8.24
C ILE A 111 8.43 6.06 6.73
N GLY A 112 9.23 5.05 6.37
CA GLY A 112 9.51 4.72 4.97
C GLY A 112 8.26 4.35 4.18
N ALA A 113 7.31 3.64 4.81
CA ALA A 113 6.02 3.31 4.21
C ALA A 113 5.18 4.57 3.95
N VAL A 114 5.16 5.53 4.88
CA VAL A 114 4.43 6.80 4.70
C VAL A 114 5.04 7.62 3.57
N PHE A 115 6.37 7.73 3.49
CA PHE A 115 7.05 8.44 2.39
C PHE A 115 6.78 7.77 1.04
N THR A 116 6.89 6.43 0.98
CA THR A 116 6.58 5.66 -0.23
C THR A 116 5.13 5.87 -0.66
N PHE A 117 4.20 5.83 0.29
CA PHE A 117 2.78 6.05 0.02
C PHE A 117 2.51 7.47 -0.50
N ALA A 118 3.10 8.49 0.13
CA ALA A 118 2.92 9.88 -0.29
C ALA A 118 3.53 10.19 -1.67
N GLY A 119 4.62 9.51 -2.04
CA GLY A 119 5.26 9.64 -3.36
C GLY A 119 4.65 8.76 -4.44
N LYS A 120 3.72 7.86 -4.10
CA LYS A 120 3.15 6.89 -5.03
C LYS A 120 2.35 7.60 -6.13
N ARG A 121 2.66 7.30 -7.38
CA ARG A 121 1.84 7.70 -8.55
C ARG A 121 1.47 6.46 -9.34
N GLU A 122 0.18 6.17 -9.41
CA GLU A 122 -0.38 5.08 -10.21
C GLU A 122 -1.28 5.67 -11.30
N GLY A 123 -1.15 5.18 -12.52
CA GLY A 123 -2.02 5.49 -13.65
C GLY A 123 -2.37 4.19 -14.36
N TYR A 124 -3.66 3.97 -14.59
CA TYR A 124 -4.16 2.86 -15.40
C TYR A 124 -4.66 3.43 -16.72
N MET A 125 -4.27 2.80 -17.81
CA MET A 125 -4.49 3.33 -19.16
C MET A 125 -4.83 2.14 -20.05
N THR A 126 -5.92 2.25 -20.81
CA THR A 126 -6.35 1.24 -21.78
C THR A 126 -5.89 1.68 -23.16
N LEU A 127 -5.02 0.90 -23.80
CA LEU A 127 -4.50 1.17 -25.14
C LEU A 127 -5.00 0.09 -26.10
N ALA A 128 -5.52 0.49 -27.26
CA ALA A 128 -5.74 -0.40 -28.39
C ALA A 128 -4.47 -0.51 -29.25
N SER A 129 -4.41 -1.53 -30.10
CA SER A 129 -3.31 -1.66 -31.08
C SER A 129 -3.30 -0.44 -32.00
N GLY A 130 -2.17 0.26 -32.07
CA GLY A 130 -1.98 1.52 -32.78
C GLY A 130 -2.04 2.76 -31.89
N ASP A 131 -2.59 2.67 -30.67
CA ASP A 131 -2.70 3.83 -29.78
C ASP A 131 -1.34 4.30 -29.27
N LYS A 132 -1.22 5.62 -29.15
CA LYS A 132 -0.03 6.34 -28.70
C LYS A 132 -0.30 7.06 -27.39
N MET A 133 0.64 7.02 -26.47
CA MET A 133 0.48 7.66 -25.17
C MET A 133 1.75 8.33 -24.65
N GLY A 134 1.59 9.57 -24.20
CA GLY A 134 2.62 10.30 -23.48
C GLY A 134 2.74 9.80 -22.04
N LEU A 135 3.93 9.31 -21.69
CA LEU A 135 4.31 8.96 -20.32
C LEU A 135 5.07 10.13 -19.67
N PRO A 136 4.98 10.26 -18.33
CA PRO A 136 5.77 11.24 -17.59
C PRO A 136 7.26 11.15 -17.94
N GLY A 137 7.91 12.29 -18.17
CA GLY A 137 9.32 12.35 -18.58
C GLY A 137 9.55 12.41 -20.10
N GLY A 138 8.52 12.69 -20.90
CA GLY A 138 8.64 12.94 -22.34
C GLY A 138 8.74 11.69 -23.20
N TYR A 139 8.35 10.54 -22.65
CA TYR A 139 8.30 9.27 -23.37
C TYR A 139 6.97 9.12 -24.08
N LEU A 140 6.97 8.51 -25.26
CA LEU A 140 5.79 8.25 -26.07
C LEU A 140 5.74 6.75 -26.33
N LEU A 141 4.79 6.08 -25.68
CA LEU A 141 4.59 4.64 -25.79
C LEU A 141 3.53 4.36 -26.85
N THR A 142 3.84 3.52 -27.83
CA THR A 142 2.89 3.09 -28.86
C THR A 142 2.68 1.58 -28.73
N LEU A 143 1.44 1.14 -28.56
CA LEU A 143 1.12 -0.29 -28.55
C LEU A 143 1.06 -0.79 -29.99
N LYS A 144 2.02 -1.62 -30.43
CA LYS A 144 2.01 -2.17 -31.80
C LYS A 144 1.07 -3.34 -31.93
N SER A 145 1.23 -4.36 -31.09
CA SER A 145 0.45 -5.57 -31.16
C SER A 145 0.17 -6.11 -29.77
N PHE A 146 -0.98 -6.75 -29.64
CA PHE A 146 -1.41 -7.47 -28.46
C PHE A 146 -1.80 -8.89 -28.90
N THR A 147 -1.10 -9.90 -28.39
CA THR A 147 -1.35 -11.31 -28.71
C THR A 147 -1.85 -12.02 -27.46
N PHE A 148 -3.08 -12.52 -27.53
CA PHE A 148 -3.67 -13.37 -26.49
C PHE A 148 -3.51 -14.83 -26.89
N LEU A 149 -2.66 -15.57 -26.17
CA LEU A 149 -2.49 -17.00 -26.35
C LEU A 149 -3.45 -17.74 -25.43
N THR A 150 -4.15 -18.74 -25.97
CA THR A 150 -5.03 -19.65 -25.21
C THR A 150 -4.56 -21.09 -25.38
N TYR A 151 -4.73 -21.91 -24.34
CA TYR A 151 -4.57 -23.36 -24.44
C TYR A 151 -5.74 -23.99 -25.23
N GLU A 152 -5.61 -25.25 -25.64
CA GLU A 152 -6.65 -25.99 -26.37
C GLU A 152 -8.00 -26.06 -25.63
N ASN A 153 -7.97 -26.01 -24.29
CA ASN A 153 -9.16 -25.99 -23.45
C ASN A 153 -9.80 -24.59 -23.28
N GLY A 154 -9.33 -23.58 -24.02
CA GLY A 154 -9.80 -22.21 -23.94
C GLY A 154 -9.30 -21.41 -22.75
N SER A 155 -8.48 -22.00 -21.87
CA SER A 155 -7.91 -21.26 -20.75
C SER A 155 -6.81 -20.28 -21.22
N PRO A 156 -6.73 -19.07 -20.62
CA PRO A 156 -5.66 -18.10 -20.90
C PRO A 156 -4.27 -18.70 -20.72
N LYS A 157 -3.42 -18.62 -21.75
CA LYS A 157 -2.01 -19.03 -21.69
C LYS A 157 -1.08 -17.86 -21.43
N ASP A 158 -1.13 -16.82 -22.26
CA ASP A 158 -0.25 -15.66 -22.17
C ASP A 158 -0.88 -14.40 -22.80
N TRP A 159 -0.45 -13.23 -22.31
CA TRP A 159 -0.76 -11.91 -22.89
C TRP A 159 0.55 -11.21 -23.29
N ILE A 160 0.87 -11.20 -24.58
CA ILE A 160 2.10 -10.60 -25.10
C ILE A 160 1.76 -9.23 -25.71
N SER A 161 2.37 -8.17 -25.17
CA SER A 161 2.20 -6.79 -25.68
C SER A 161 3.51 -6.29 -26.27
N THR A 162 3.53 -5.99 -27.58
CA THR A 162 4.69 -5.36 -28.23
C THR A 162 4.51 -3.85 -28.21
N VAL A 163 5.43 -3.14 -27.60
CA VAL A 163 5.39 -1.68 -27.44
C VAL A 163 6.62 -1.01 -28.06
N ASP A 164 6.42 0.09 -28.77
CA ASP A 164 7.50 1.00 -29.18
C ASP A 164 7.58 2.13 -28.15
N VAL A 165 8.79 2.51 -27.74
CA VAL A 165 9.03 3.65 -26.85
C VAL A 165 9.87 4.70 -27.58
N GLU A 166 9.34 5.91 -27.67
CA GLU A 166 10.02 7.07 -28.25
C GLU A 166 10.33 8.10 -27.15
N LYS A 167 11.46 8.79 -27.22
CA LYS A 167 11.77 9.94 -26.38
C LYS A 167 12.24 11.08 -27.26
N GLU A 168 11.57 12.22 -27.20
CA GLU A 168 11.96 13.44 -27.97
C GLU A 168 12.18 13.16 -29.48
N GLY A 169 11.34 12.31 -30.08
CA GLY A 169 11.42 11.97 -31.51
C GLY A 169 12.48 10.94 -31.90
N LYS A 170 13.28 10.42 -30.94
CA LYS A 170 14.17 9.28 -31.16
C LYS A 170 13.52 7.98 -30.67
N LYS A 171 13.41 7.00 -31.57
CA LYS A 171 13.01 5.63 -31.23
C LYS A 171 14.09 4.97 -30.40
N LEU A 172 13.77 4.65 -29.15
CA LEU A 172 14.60 3.81 -28.30
C LEU A 172 14.21 2.37 -28.64
N SER A 173 14.91 1.74 -29.58
CA SER A 173 14.46 0.48 -30.17
C SER A 173 14.37 -0.68 -29.16
N MET A 174 13.28 -1.43 -29.27
CA MET A 174 13.06 -2.84 -28.94
C MET A 174 13.67 -3.37 -27.63
N LEU A 175 12.97 -3.14 -26.53
CA LEU A 175 12.94 -4.03 -25.37
C LEU A 175 11.51 -4.60 -25.40
N PHE A 176 11.19 -5.82 -25.81
CA PHE A 176 11.75 -7.14 -25.50
C PHE A 176 11.36 -8.10 -26.65
N PRO A 177 12.11 -9.19 -26.93
CA PRO A 177 11.62 -10.29 -27.76
C PRO A 177 10.41 -11.00 -27.13
#